data_AF-A0A227J0N0-F1
#
_entry.id   AF-A0A227J0N0-F1
#
_cell.length_a   1.000
_cell.length_b   1.000
_cell.length_c   1.000
_cell.angle_alpha   90.00
_cell.angle_beta   90.00
_cell.angle_gamma   90.00
#
_symmetry.space_group_name_H-M   'P 1'
#
loop_
_entity.id
_entity.type
_entity.pdbx_description
1 polymer ?
#
loop_
_entity_poly.entity_id
_entity_poly.type
_entity_poly.pdbx_seq_one_letter_code
_entity_poly.pdbx_strand_id
1 'polypeptide(L)'
;ECYAEITQRARALGIKVCTHLIVGLPKETRDDNIETLQKVLAVGTDGIKLHGLHIVEGSTMAKAWRAGRLEAPGLEEYVAIASEM
;
A
#
# COMPACT_ATOMS: atom_id res chain seq x y z
N GLU A 1 -9.95 8.97 6.05
CA GLU A 1 -11.14 9.84 5.86
C GLU A 1 -11.27 10.30 4.41
N CYS A 2 -10.38 11.17 3.88
CA CYS A 2 -10.45 11.65 2.48
C CYS A 2 -10.55 10.53 1.43
N TYR A 3 -9.70 9.49 1.53
CA TYR A 3 -9.74 8.34 0.62
C TYR A 3 -11.13 7.68 0.56
N ALA A 4 -11.76 7.44 1.71
CA ALA A 4 -13.04 6.74 1.78
C ALA A 4 -14.16 7.59 1.17
N GLU A 5 -14.21 8.88 1.53
CA GLU A 5 -15.20 9.82 1.01
C GLU A 5 -15.12 9.95 -0.52
N ILE A 6 -13.91 10.18 -1.04
CA ILE A 6 -13.72 10.39 -2.48
C ILE A 6 -13.97 9.10 -3.27
N THR A 7 -13.58 7.94 -2.74
CA THR A 7 -13.88 6.65 -3.37
C THR A 7 -15.38 6.43 -3.52
N GLN A 8 -16.15 6.65 -2.44
CA GLN A 8 -17.61 6.50 -2.47
C GLN A 8 -18.27 7.49 -3.43
N ARG A 9 -17.82 8.75 -3.44
CA ARG A 9 -18.34 9.78 -4.35
C ARG A 9 -18.02 9.49 -5.82
N ALA A 10 -16.81 9.04 -6.12
CA ALA A 10 -16.43 8.65 -7.49
C ALA A 10 -17.29 7.47 -7.98
N ARG A 11 -17.49 6.46 -7.14
CA ARG A 11 -18.34 5.31 -7.46
C ARG A 11 -19.80 5.68 -7.63
N ALA A 12 -20.33 6.61 -6.83
CA ALA A 12 -21.69 7.13 -7.00
C ALA A 12 -21.91 7.84 -8.36
N LEU A 13 -20.83 8.29 -9.01
CA LEU A 13 -20.84 8.84 -10.37
C LEU A 13 -20.65 7.77 -11.46
N GLY A 14 -20.57 6.49 -11.10
CA GLY A 14 -20.32 5.38 -12.02
C GLY A 14 -18.85 5.20 -12.42
N ILE A 15 -17.91 5.88 -11.75
CA ILE A 15 -16.47 5.75 -12.01
C ILE A 15 -15.94 4.55 -11.23
N LYS A 16 -15.31 3.60 -11.92
CA LYS A 16 -14.60 2.48 -11.27
C LYS A 16 -13.33 2.99 -10.60
N VAL A 17 -13.14 2.64 -9.34
CA VAL A 17 -11.98 3.05 -8.54
C VAL A 17 -11.01 1.88 -8.37
N CYS A 18 -9.74 2.10 -8.72
CA CYS A 18 -8.65 1.18 -8.42
C CYS A 18 -7.75 1.79 -7.34
N THR A 19 -7.52 1.04 -6.27
CA THR A 19 -6.69 1.49 -5.14
C THR A 19 -5.31 0.86 -5.23
N HIS A 20 -4.27 1.70 -5.14
CA HIS A 20 -2.91 1.21 -5.06
C HIS A 20 -2.53 0.94 -3.61
N LEU A 21 -2.09 -0.28 -3.33
CA LEU A 21 -1.56 -0.67 -2.02
C LEU A 21 -0.07 -0.95 -2.14
N ILE A 22 0.70 -0.41 -1.21
CA ILE A 22 2.14 -0.57 -1.14
C ILE A 22 2.44 -1.41 0.09
N VAL A 23 3.08 -2.56 -0.09
CA VAL A 23 3.49 -3.41 1.03
C VAL A 23 4.82 -2.94 1.59
N GLY A 24 4.85 -2.71 2.90
CA GLY A 24 6.07 -2.44 3.66
C GLY A 24 6.48 -0.97 3.63
N LEU A 25 5.52 -0.05 3.75
CA LEU A 25 5.87 1.35 4.03
C LEU A 25 6.60 1.45 5.39
N PRO A 26 7.39 2.51 5.61
CA PRO A 26 8.13 2.65 6.85
C PRO A 26 7.23 2.55 8.08
N LYS A 27 7.60 1.66 9.00
CA LYS A 27 6.89 1.33 10.27
C LYS A 27 5.65 0.45 10.14
N GLU A 28 5.28 0.01 8.93
CA GLU A 28 4.20 -0.97 8.77
C GLU A 28 4.69 -2.38 9.09
N THR A 29 3.82 -3.13 9.74
CA THR A 29 3.94 -4.57 9.96
C THR A 29 3.03 -5.33 8.98
N ARG A 30 3.16 -6.67 8.95
CA ARG A 30 2.24 -7.53 8.21
C ARG A 30 0.78 -7.25 8.55
N ASP A 31 0.46 -7.11 9.84
CA ASP A 31 -0.91 -6.89 10.30
C ASP A 31 -1.46 -5.53 9.84
N ASP A 32 -0.63 -4.49 9.78
CA ASP A 32 -1.02 -3.18 9.24
C ASP A 32 -1.38 -3.25 7.75
N ASN A 33 -0.65 -4.08 6.97
CA ASN A 33 -0.93 -4.30 5.56
C ASN A 33 -2.28 -5.01 5.37
N ILE A 34 -2.54 -6.07 6.16
CA ILE A 34 -3.82 -6.79 6.14
C ILE A 34 -4.97 -5.87 6.57
N GLU A 35 -4.80 -5.09 7.64
CA GLU A 35 -5.81 -4.14 8.09
C GLU A 35 -6.11 -3.08 7.01
N THR A 36 -5.07 -2.59 6.32
CA THR A 36 -5.23 -1.65 5.20
C THR A 36 -6.04 -2.26 4.05
N LEU A 37 -5.76 -3.51 3.68
CA LEU A 37 -6.57 -4.24 2.70
C LEU A 37 -8.04 -4.30 3.11
N GLN A 38 -8.32 -4.73 4.35
CA GLN A 38 -9.69 -4.85 4.84
C GLN A 38 -10.43 -3.51 4.80
N LYS A 39 -9.73 -2.42 5.15
CA LYS A 39 -10.30 -1.06 5.08
C LYS A 39 -10.65 -0.64 3.65
N VAL A 40 -9.79 -0.88 2.66
CA VAL A 40 -10.07 -0.47 1.28
C VAL A 40 -11.15 -1.32 0.62
N LEU A 41 -11.23 -2.61 0.98
CA LEU A 41 -12.33 -3.49 0.58
C LEU A 41 -13.66 -3.02 1.18
N ALA A 42 -13.69 -2.66 2.46
CA ALA A 42 -14.89 -2.17 3.13
C ALA A 42 -15.39 -0.82 2.56
N VAL A 43 -14.49 0.05 2.10
CA VAL A 43 -14.84 1.29 1.37
C VAL A 43 -15.48 0.98 0.01
N GLY A 44 -15.12 -0.16 -0.59
CA GLY A 44 -15.70 -0.66 -1.83
C GLY A 44 -14.89 -0.30 -3.08
N THR A 45 -13.56 -0.25 -3.01
CA THR A 45 -12.72 -0.17 -4.23
C THR A 45 -13.09 -1.28 -5.21
N ASP A 46 -13.10 -0.99 -6.52
CA ASP A 46 -13.48 -1.95 -7.56
C ASP A 46 -12.28 -2.78 -8.06
N GLY A 47 -11.06 -2.32 -7.77
CA GLY A 47 -9.81 -3.02 -8.08
C GLY A 47 -8.69 -2.64 -7.13
N ILE A 48 -7.67 -3.50 -7.07
CA ILE A 48 -6.45 -3.31 -6.28
C ILE A 48 -5.24 -3.42 -7.21
N LYS A 49 -4.30 -2.49 -7.08
CA LYS A 49 -2.95 -2.59 -7.63
C LYS A 49 -1.97 -2.76 -6.48
N LEU A 50 -1.55 -4.00 -6.26
CA LEU A 50 -0.62 -4.35 -5.19
C LEU A 50 0.83 -4.31 -5.69
N HIS A 51 1.72 -3.72 -4.92
CA HIS A 51 3.16 -3.80 -5.16
C HIS A 51 3.96 -3.58 -3.87
N GLY A 52 5.20 -4.07 -3.81
CA GLY A 52 6.09 -3.78 -2.68
C GLY A 52 6.62 -2.35 -2.68
N LEU A 53 7.13 -1.91 -1.53
CA LEU A 53 7.87 -0.65 -1.42
C LEU A 53 9.10 -0.66 -2.33
N HIS A 54 9.13 0.23 -3.32
CA HIS A 54 10.28 0.43 -4.19
C HIS A 54 11.05 1.67 -3.75
N ILE A 55 12.30 1.49 -3.31
CA ILE A 55 13.20 2.60 -2.98
C ILE A 55 13.88 3.10 -4.26
N VAL A 56 13.40 4.22 -4.80
CA VAL A 56 13.90 4.80 -6.05
C VAL A 56 15.19 5.58 -5.81
N GLU A 57 16.18 5.37 -6.67
CA GLU A 57 17.45 6.09 -6.65
C GLU A 57 17.27 7.62 -6.67
N GLY A 58 18.11 8.35 -5.93
CA GLY A 58 18.01 9.81 -5.81
C GLY A 58 16.88 10.33 -4.91
N SER A 59 15.95 9.48 -4.44
CA SER A 59 14.88 9.89 -3.53
C SER A 59 15.38 10.16 -2.10
N THR A 60 14.59 10.89 -1.32
CA THR A 60 14.81 11.04 0.13
C THR A 60 14.84 9.68 0.83
N MET A 61 14.03 8.73 0.37
CA MET A 61 13.96 7.37 0.91
C MET A 61 15.25 6.59 0.64
N ALA A 62 15.85 6.74 -0.55
CA ALA A 62 17.15 6.16 -0.86
C ALA A 62 18.27 6.70 0.05
N LYS A 63 18.25 8.00 0.37
CA LYS A 63 19.20 8.59 1.33
C LYS A 63 19.02 8.03 2.73
N ALA A 64 17.78 7.81 3.17
CA ALA A 64 17.49 7.22 4.48
C ALA A 64 17.92 5.74 4.55
N TRP A 65 17.62 4.96 3.51
CA TRP A 65 17.99 3.56 3.38
C TRP A 65 19.51 3.36 3.40
N ARG A 66 20.26 4.12 2.58
CA ARG A 66 21.73 4.09 2.57
C ARG A 66 22.36 4.43 3.93
N ALA A 67 21.70 5.26 4.71
CA ALA A 67 22.16 5.65 6.03
C ALA A 67 21.71 4.68 7.15
N GLY A 68 21.10 3.55 6.81
CA GLY A 68 20.60 2.55 7.78
C GLY A 68 19.41 3.06 8.62
N ARG A 69 18.72 4.11 8.17
CA ARG A 69 17.55 4.69 8.89
C ARG A 69 16.21 4.18 8.37
N LEU A 70 16.24 3.35 7.33
CA LEU A 70 15.06 2.77 6.70
C LEU A 70 15.45 1.39 6.18
N GLU A 71 14.58 0.42 6.41
CA GLU A 71 14.67 -0.92 5.86
C GLU A 71 13.47 -1.13 4.94
N ALA A 72 13.63 -1.97 3.92
CA ALA A 72 12.56 -2.39 3.04
C ALA A 72 12.46 -3.91 3.07
N PRO A 73 11.25 -4.48 2.93
CA PRO A 73 11.06 -5.92 2.96
C PRO A 73 11.84 -6.58 1.83
N GLY A 74 12.41 -7.74 2.13
CA GLY A 74 12.97 -8.62 1.11
C GLY A 74 11.88 -9.18 0.20
N LEU A 75 12.26 -9.80 -0.92
CA LEU A 75 11.30 -10.41 -1.85
C LEU A 75 10.44 -11.47 -1.17
N GLU A 76 11.04 -12.34 -0.35
CA GLU A 76 10.32 -13.43 0.34
C GLU A 76 9.29 -12.88 1.33
N GLU A 77 9.68 -11.88 2.12
CA GLU A 77 8.78 -11.20 3.07
C GLU A 77 7.62 -10.51 2.33
N TYR A 78 7.92 -9.78 1.25
CA TYR A 78 6.91 -9.19 0.40
C TYR A 78 5.92 -10.23 -0.14
N VAL A 79 6.41 -11.34 -0.69
CA VAL A 79 5.57 -12.41 -1.25
C VAL A 79 4.72 -13.06 -0.17
N ALA A 80 5.26 -13.29 1.02
CA ALA A 80 4.53 -13.86 2.14
C ALA A 80 3.37 -12.97 2.61
N ILE A 81 3.56 -11.64 2.64
CA ILE A 81 2.49 -10.70 2.97
C ILE A 81 1.49 -10.60 1.81
N ALA A 82 1.99 -10.40 0.59
CA ALA A 82 1.16 -10.17 -0.60
C ALA A 82 0.31 -11.37 -1.01
N SER A 83 0.69 -12.60 -0.60
CA SER A 83 -0.09 -13.81 -0.88
C SER A 83 -1.23 -14.07 0.11
N GLU A 84 -1.21 -13.40 1.27
CA GLU A 84 -2.33 -13.41 2.23
C GLU A 84 -3.33 -12.28 1.98
N MET A 85 -2.84 -11.16 1.44
CA MET A 85 -3.66 -10.03 0.98
C MET A 85 -4.52 -10.43 -0.24
#